data_AF-A0A962PTJ5-F1
#
_entry.id   AF-A0A962PTJ5-F1
#
_cell.length_a   1.000
_cell.length_b   1.000
_cell.length_c   1.000
_cell.angle_alpha   90.00
_cell.angle_beta   90.00
_cell.angle_gamma   90.00
#
_symmetry.space_group_name_H-M   'P 1'
#
loop_
_entity.id
_entity.type
_entity.pdbx_description
1 polymer ?
#
loop_
_entity_poly.entity_id
_entity_poly.type
_entity_poly.pdbx_seq_one_letter_code
_entity_poly.pdbx_strand_id
1 'polypeptide(L)'
;TAVLRAIDAEGFPRVDSWETGTGDALPALEVSLLAAPADPARVSPDIEEILERARAAHGLDEKDIIRLFQSRGADFARVCQQADALRKVVNGDDVSYVVTRNINYTNICYFKCQFCAFSKGKLSENLRGRPYDLSADEIRRRTAEAWERGATEVCMQGGINPDYTGQTYIDICHQVKAAVGDIHIHAFSPLEIWQGA
;
A
#
# COMPACT_ATOMS: atom_id res chain seq x y z
N THR A 1 16.67 6.17 -18.44
CA THR A 1 18.05 6.57 -18.81
C THR A 1 18.86 6.82 -17.54
N ALA A 2 20.19 6.95 -17.63
CA ALA A 2 21.03 7.20 -16.43
C ALA A 2 20.60 8.47 -15.67
N VAL A 3 20.21 9.53 -16.41
CA VAL A 3 19.68 10.78 -15.85
C VAL A 3 18.42 10.55 -15.02
N LEU A 4 17.42 9.80 -15.55
CA LEU A 4 16.18 9.51 -14.82
C LEU A 4 16.40 8.74 -13.50
N ARG A 5 17.51 8.02 -13.34
CA ARG A 5 17.84 7.32 -12.09
C ARG A 5 18.55 8.23 -11.08
N ALA A 6 19.11 9.34 -11.54
CA ALA A 6 19.88 10.28 -10.74
C ALA A 6 19.07 11.52 -10.33
N ILE A 7 17.80 11.61 -10.72
CA ILE A 7 16.91 12.72 -10.39
C ILE A 7 15.66 12.24 -9.67
N ASP A 8 15.06 13.10 -8.86
CA ASP A 8 13.76 12.88 -8.24
C ASP A 8 12.60 13.23 -9.19
N ALA A 9 11.36 13.12 -8.69
CA ALA A 9 10.16 13.34 -9.49
C ALA A 9 9.98 14.79 -9.99
N GLU A 10 10.70 15.76 -9.41
CA GLU A 10 10.69 17.16 -9.83
C GLU A 10 11.95 17.54 -10.64
N GLY A 11 12.83 16.58 -10.90
CA GLY A 11 14.04 16.77 -11.70
C GLY A 11 15.26 17.26 -10.92
N PHE A 12 15.21 17.32 -9.58
CA PHE A 12 16.37 17.63 -8.76
C PHE A 12 17.28 16.41 -8.60
N PRO A 13 18.59 16.59 -8.41
CA PRO A 13 19.49 15.47 -8.16
C PRO A 13 19.06 14.67 -6.92
N ARG A 14 19.03 13.35 -7.04
CA ARG A 14 18.99 12.48 -5.85
C ARG A 14 20.29 12.65 -5.08
N VAL A 15 20.19 12.98 -3.81
CA VAL A 15 21.35 13.23 -2.93
C VAL A 15 21.73 12.00 -2.09
N ASP A 16 20.91 10.96 -2.13
CA ASP A 16 21.09 9.70 -1.45
C ASP A 16 20.61 8.53 -2.34
N SER A 17 20.92 7.32 -1.90
CA SER A 17 20.51 6.06 -2.53
C SER A 17 19.40 5.35 -1.74
N TRP A 18 18.72 6.03 -0.82
CA TRP A 18 17.73 5.40 0.05
C TRP A 18 16.49 5.01 -0.75
N GLU A 19 15.96 3.83 -0.49
CA GLU A 19 14.74 3.32 -1.11
C GLU A 19 13.85 2.65 -0.07
N THR A 20 12.54 2.82 -0.20
CA THR A 20 11.58 2.24 0.74
C THR A 20 11.70 0.72 0.77
N GLY A 21 11.85 0.15 1.97
CA GLY A 21 11.85 -1.30 2.18
C GLY A 21 13.21 -1.99 2.00
N THR A 22 14.29 -1.27 1.73
CA THR A 22 15.65 -1.85 1.71
C THR A 22 16.17 -2.22 3.09
N GLY A 23 15.61 -1.62 4.15
CA GLY A 23 16.09 -1.74 5.52
C GLY A 23 17.32 -0.88 5.81
N ASP A 24 17.75 -0.04 4.86
CA ASP A 24 18.82 0.94 5.07
C ASP A 24 18.41 2.01 6.08
N ALA A 25 19.41 2.63 6.70
CA ALA A 25 19.19 3.78 7.57
C ALA A 25 18.50 4.92 6.81
N LEU A 26 17.56 5.59 7.48
CA LEU A 26 16.85 6.73 6.90
C LEU A 26 17.83 7.86 6.55
N PRO A 27 17.55 8.65 5.50
CA PRO A 27 18.35 9.82 5.13
C PRO A 27 18.52 10.80 6.30
N ALA A 28 19.78 11.14 6.62
CA ALA A 28 20.11 11.90 7.81
C ALA A 28 19.54 13.34 7.79
N LEU A 29 19.40 13.94 6.61
CA LEU A 29 18.84 15.28 6.45
C LEU A 29 17.37 15.32 6.86
N GLU A 30 16.56 14.40 6.32
CA GLU A 30 15.13 14.29 6.58
C GLU A 30 14.86 13.95 8.04
N VAL A 31 15.63 13.03 8.63
CA VAL A 31 15.55 12.71 10.06
C VAL A 31 15.84 13.95 10.91
N SER A 32 16.87 14.72 10.55
CA SER A 32 17.23 15.94 11.28
C SER A 32 16.16 17.02 11.15
N LEU A 33 15.57 17.17 9.97
CA LEU A 33 14.47 18.11 9.71
C LEU A 33 13.22 17.77 10.53
N LEU A 34 12.87 16.48 10.63
CA LEU A 34 11.71 16.03 11.40
C LEU A 34 11.91 16.15 12.92
N ALA A 35 13.14 15.95 13.40
CA ALA A 35 13.49 16.08 14.81
C ALA A 35 13.66 17.53 15.28
N ALA A 36 13.94 18.46 14.37
CA ALA A 36 14.12 19.86 14.71
C ALA A 36 12.77 20.50 15.12
N PRO A 37 12.77 21.41 16.11
CA PRO A 37 11.60 22.22 16.39
C PRO A 37 11.22 23.03 15.15
N ALA A 38 9.91 23.14 14.88
CA ALA A 38 9.43 23.99 13.79
C ALA A 38 9.95 25.41 13.99
N ASP A 39 10.61 25.95 12.96
CA ASP A 39 10.92 27.38 12.86
C ASP A 39 9.90 28.00 11.89
N PRO A 40 8.84 28.66 12.40
CA PRO A 40 7.79 29.22 11.56
C PRO A 40 8.32 30.25 10.55
N ALA A 41 9.47 30.89 10.83
CA ALA A 41 10.06 31.88 9.92
C ALA A 41 10.62 31.25 8.64
N ARG A 42 10.84 29.93 8.63
CA ARG A 42 11.39 29.19 7.49
C ARG A 42 10.31 28.43 6.72
N VAL A 43 9.08 28.38 7.22
CA VAL A 43 7.95 27.75 6.55
C VAL A 43 7.32 28.75 5.59
N SER A 44 7.01 28.30 4.38
CA SER A 44 6.35 29.11 3.38
C SER A 44 4.93 29.49 3.84
N PRO A 45 4.50 30.77 3.72
CA PRO A 45 3.19 31.20 4.22
C PRO A 45 2.00 30.47 3.59
N ASP A 46 2.11 30.08 2.32
CA ASP A 46 1.08 29.32 1.60
C ASP A 46 0.88 27.92 2.18
N ILE A 47 1.96 27.27 2.64
CA ILE A 47 1.88 25.98 3.33
C ILE A 47 1.12 26.12 4.64
N GLU A 48 1.39 27.15 5.45
CA GLU A 48 0.63 27.35 6.69
C GLU A 48 -0.85 27.63 6.41
N GLU A 49 -1.18 28.42 5.38
CA GLU A 49 -2.57 28.66 5.00
C GLU A 49 -3.30 27.36 4.59
N ILE A 50 -2.66 26.51 3.78
CA ILE A 50 -3.20 25.20 3.41
C ILE A 50 -3.40 24.33 4.65
N LEU A 51 -2.40 24.28 5.54
CA LEU A 51 -2.46 23.46 6.76
C LEU A 51 -3.50 23.97 7.77
N GLU A 52 -3.73 25.28 7.88
CA GLU A 52 -4.82 25.83 8.70
C GLU A 52 -6.20 25.46 8.16
N ARG A 53 -6.40 25.53 6.83
CA ARG A 53 -7.65 25.07 6.21
C ARG A 53 -7.87 23.58 6.46
N ALA A 54 -6.82 22.76 6.32
CA ALA A 54 -6.89 21.33 6.62
C ALA A 54 -7.25 21.07 8.10
N ARG A 55 -6.68 21.82 9.04
CA ARG A 55 -7.02 21.75 10.48
C ARG A 55 -8.47 22.11 10.76
N ALA A 56 -9.01 23.10 10.05
CA ALA A 56 -10.41 23.50 10.15
C ALA A 56 -11.38 22.52 9.46
N ALA A 57 -10.90 21.35 8.99
CA ALA A 57 -11.66 20.38 8.22
C ALA A 57 -12.31 20.97 6.95
N HIS A 58 -11.71 22.03 6.40
CA HIS A 58 -12.07 22.52 5.08
C HIS A 58 -11.40 21.64 4.01
N GLY A 59 -12.12 21.38 2.91
CA GLY A 59 -11.58 20.62 1.78
C GLY A 59 -10.37 21.33 1.17
N LEU A 60 -9.36 20.55 0.79
CA LEU A 60 -8.23 21.00 -0.02
C LEU A 60 -8.54 20.75 -1.49
N ASP A 61 -8.15 21.69 -2.35
CA ASP A 61 -8.25 21.49 -3.79
C ASP A 61 -7.00 20.79 -4.36
N GLU A 62 -7.02 20.51 -5.67
CA GLU A 62 -5.91 19.83 -6.34
C GLU A 62 -4.59 20.61 -6.22
N LYS A 63 -4.62 21.95 -6.27
CA LYS A 63 -3.43 22.80 -6.21
C LYS A 63 -2.82 22.78 -4.83
N ASP A 64 -3.66 22.80 -3.80
CA ASP A 64 -3.24 22.65 -2.41
C ASP A 64 -2.50 21.32 -2.21
N ILE A 65 -3.08 20.23 -2.70
CA ILE A 65 -2.51 18.89 -2.58
C ILE A 65 -1.16 18.80 -3.32
N ILE A 66 -1.09 19.30 -4.55
CA ILE A 66 0.17 19.36 -5.31
C ILE A 66 1.22 20.14 -4.53
N ARG A 67 0.87 21.33 -4.01
CA ARG A 67 1.81 22.17 -3.25
C ARG A 67 2.35 21.47 -2.00
N LEU A 68 1.50 20.72 -1.29
CA LEU A 68 1.93 19.89 -0.16
C LEU A 68 2.92 18.80 -0.60
N PHE A 69 2.67 18.09 -1.70
CA PHE A 69 3.59 17.08 -2.25
C PHE A 69 4.95 17.65 -2.69
N GLN A 70 4.99 18.92 -3.09
CA GLN A 70 6.22 19.64 -3.47
C GLN A 70 6.99 20.23 -2.27
N SER A 71 6.52 20.01 -1.03
CA SER A 71 7.15 20.56 0.17
C SER A 71 8.55 19.97 0.38
N ARG A 72 9.52 20.85 0.67
CA ARG A 72 10.92 20.49 0.93
C ARG A 72 11.44 21.25 2.14
N GLY A 73 12.54 20.76 2.74
CA GLY A 73 13.18 21.43 3.86
C GLY A 73 12.22 21.68 5.04
N ALA A 74 12.05 22.95 5.43
CA ALA A 74 11.18 23.33 6.54
C ALA A 74 9.70 23.07 6.25
N ASP A 75 9.25 23.26 5.00
CA ASP A 75 7.86 22.97 4.60
C ASP A 75 7.56 21.47 4.77
N PHE A 76 8.47 20.60 4.32
CA PHE A 76 8.35 19.15 4.47
C PHE A 76 8.19 18.76 5.94
N ALA A 77 9.10 19.25 6.80
CA ALA A 77 9.07 18.96 8.23
C ALA A 77 7.73 19.41 8.84
N ARG A 78 7.25 20.60 8.46
CA ARG A 78 6.01 21.17 8.97
C ARG A 78 4.77 20.38 8.56
N VAL A 79 4.70 19.93 7.30
CA VAL A 79 3.61 19.06 6.82
C VAL A 79 3.59 17.74 7.59
N CYS A 80 4.74 17.08 7.77
CA CYS A 80 4.85 15.84 8.52
C CYS A 80 4.44 16.01 10.00
N GLN A 81 4.88 17.09 10.64
CA GLN A 81 4.50 17.39 12.04
C GLN A 81 3.00 17.63 12.18
N GLN A 82 2.36 18.29 11.21
CA GLN A 82 0.90 18.44 11.26
C GLN A 82 0.15 17.15 10.97
N ALA A 83 0.65 16.33 10.04
CA ALA A 83 0.08 15.01 9.83
C ALA A 83 0.15 14.17 11.11
N ASP A 84 1.26 14.23 11.85
CA ASP A 84 1.42 13.52 13.12
C ASP A 84 0.52 14.07 14.24
N ALA A 85 0.39 15.40 14.33
CA ALA A 85 -0.52 16.04 15.27
C ALA A 85 -1.99 15.64 14.99
N LEU A 86 -2.41 15.64 13.72
CA LEU A 86 -3.74 15.18 13.33
C LEU A 86 -3.92 13.69 13.62
N ARG A 87 -2.93 12.85 13.27
CA ARG A 87 -2.93 11.42 13.58
C ARG A 87 -3.13 11.20 15.09
N LYS A 88 -2.45 11.98 15.94
CA LYS A 88 -2.58 11.88 17.40
C LYS A 88 -3.98 12.29 17.90
N VAL A 89 -4.57 13.34 17.34
CA VAL A 89 -5.95 13.75 17.67
C VAL A 89 -6.96 12.68 17.28
N VAL A 90 -6.81 12.08 16.10
CA VAL A 90 -7.77 11.12 15.53
C VAL A 90 -7.60 9.71 16.12
N ASN A 91 -6.36 9.25 16.27
CA ASN A 91 -6.04 7.85 16.61
C ASN A 91 -5.38 7.67 17.98
N GLY A 92 -4.97 8.74 18.66
CA GLY A 92 -4.18 8.63 19.89
C GLY A 92 -2.75 8.12 19.64
N ASP A 93 -2.16 7.47 20.64
CA ASP A 93 -0.80 6.90 20.59
C ASP A 93 -0.78 5.39 20.34
N ASP A 94 -1.94 4.74 20.28
CA ASP A 94 -2.04 3.29 20.06
C ASP A 94 -1.75 2.95 18.60
N VAL A 95 -0.90 1.94 18.40
CA VAL A 95 -0.60 1.38 17.08
C VAL A 95 -1.16 -0.04 17.02
N SER A 96 -2.15 -0.26 16.16
CA SER A 96 -2.74 -1.57 15.92
C SER A 96 -2.08 -2.27 14.73
N TYR A 97 -2.12 -3.60 14.73
CA TYR A 97 -1.66 -4.43 13.63
C TYR A 97 -2.57 -5.64 13.47
N VAL A 98 -2.55 -6.24 12.28
CA VAL A 98 -3.28 -7.49 11.97
C VAL A 98 -2.27 -8.54 11.56
N VAL A 99 -2.36 -9.73 12.15
CA VAL A 99 -1.68 -10.91 11.64
C VAL A 99 -2.53 -11.46 10.51
N THR A 100 -2.11 -11.20 9.26
CA THR A 100 -2.84 -11.61 8.05
C THR A 100 -1.98 -12.52 7.18
N ARG A 101 -2.62 -13.44 6.46
CA ARG A 101 -1.98 -14.21 5.39
C ARG A 101 -2.58 -13.85 4.04
N ASN A 102 -1.72 -13.41 3.13
CA ASN A 102 -2.10 -13.30 1.72
C ASN A 102 -2.17 -14.69 1.10
N ILE A 103 -3.34 -15.05 0.58
CA ILE A 103 -3.56 -16.27 -0.19
C ILE A 103 -3.90 -15.86 -1.62
N ASN A 104 -2.88 -15.87 -2.48
CA ASN A 104 -3.11 -15.67 -3.90
C ASN A 104 -3.62 -16.96 -4.53
N TYR A 105 -4.94 -17.06 -4.72
CA TYR A 105 -5.61 -18.26 -5.23
C TYR A 105 -5.29 -18.56 -6.70
N THR A 106 -4.90 -17.55 -7.49
CA THR A 106 -4.35 -17.74 -8.84
C THR A 106 -3.43 -16.59 -9.22
N ASN A 107 -2.43 -16.85 -10.07
CA ASN A 107 -1.64 -15.82 -10.76
C ASN A 107 -1.96 -15.74 -12.28
N ILE A 108 -3.04 -16.42 -12.72
CA ILE A 108 -3.57 -16.35 -14.07
C ILE A 108 -4.38 -15.06 -14.18
N CYS A 109 -3.98 -14.19 -15.11
CA CYS A 109 -4.62 -12.89 -15.30
C CYS A 109 -4.58 -12.55 -16.80
N TYR A 110 -5.73 -12.14 -17.35
CA TYR A 110 -5.78 -11.67 -18.75
C TYR A 110 -5.41 -10.18 -18.90
N PHE A 111 -5.40 -9.42 -17.80
CA PHE A 111 -4.93 -8.02 -17.80
C PHE A 111 -3.40 -7.93 -17.90
N LYS A 112 -2.93 -6.78 -18.41
CA LYS A 112 -1.51 -6.49 -18.67
C LYS A 112 -0.98 -5.23 -17.96
N CYS A 113 -1.28 -5.11 -16.65
CA CYS A 113 -0.82 -3.99 -15.81
C CYS A 113 0.73 -3.94 -15.70
N GLN A 114 1.34 -2.83 -16.13
CA GLN A 114 2.81 -2.71 -16.23
C GLN A 114 3.55 -2.83 -14.88
N PHE A 115 2.88 -2.53 -13.78
CA PHE A 115 3.44 -2.61 -12.42
C PHE A 115 3.18 -3.97 -11.74
N CYS A 116 2.30 -4.82 -12.29
CA CYS A 116 1.83 -6.01 -11.59
C CYS A 116 2.74 -7.22 -11.85
N ALA A 117 3.10 -7.95 -10.79
CA ALA A 117 3.89 -9.17 -10.89
C ALA A 117 3.18 -10.30 -11.67
N PHE A 118 1.85 -10.36 -11.65
CA PHE A 118 1.06 -11.34 -12.41
C PHE A 118 0.99 -11.02 -13.91
N SER A 119 1.17 -9.74 -14.26
CA SER A 119 1.11 -9.22 -15.63
C SER A 119 2.48 -9.34 -16.33
N LYS A 120 3.03 -10.54 -16.36
CA LYS A 120 4.34 -10.79 -16.98
C LYS A 120 4.19 -11.89 -18.03
N GLY A 121 4.44 -11.56 -19.30
CA GLY A 121 4.28 -12.48 -20.43
C GLY A 121 5.32 -13.61 -20.40
N LYS A 122 5.28 -14.50 -21.42
CA LYS A 122 6.22 -15.63 -21.59
C LYS A 122 7.71 -15.23 -21.52
N LEU A 123 8.03 -13.97 -21.83
CA LEU A 123 9.40 -13.41 -21.78
C LEU A 123 9.87 -13.01 -20.36
N SER A 124 9.03 -13.21 -19.35
CA SER A 124 9.26 -12.79 -17.96
C SER A 124 8.88 -13.89 -16.95
N GLU A 125 8.95 -15.15 -17.39
CA GLU A 125 8.67 -16.35 -16.57
C GLU A 125 9.48 -16.35 -15.26
N ASN A 126 10.72 -15.87 -15.29
CA ASN A 126 11.61 -15.75 -14.13
C ASN A 126 11.03 -14.88 -13.00
N LEU A 127 10.10 -13.95 -13.32
CA LEU A 127 9.51 -13.00 -12.37
C LEU A 127 8.04 -13.28 -12.05
N ARG A 128 7.33 -14.04 -12.91
CA ARG A 128 5.91 -14.39 -12.72
C ARG A 128 5.70 -15.69 -11.94
N GLY A 129 6.69 -16.59 -12.00
CA GLY A 129 6.49 -17.99 -11.66
C GLY A 129 5.59 -18.69 -12.68
N ARG A 130 5.41 -20.01 -12.52
CA ARG A 130 4.51 -20.79 -13.38
C ARG A 130 3.05 -20.35 -13.14
N PRO A 131 2.21 -20.30 -14.19
CA PRO A 131 0.76 -20.15 -14.00
C PRO A 131 0.22 -21.21 -13.05
N TYR A 132 -0.62 -20.81 -12.10
CA TYR A 132 -1.27 -21.73 -11.16
C TYR A 132 -2.68 -21.27 -10.83
N ASP A 133 -3.49 -22.25 -10.44
CA ASP A 133 -4.81 -22.09 -9.84
C ASP A 133 -4.86 -23.03 -8.63
N LEU A 134 -5.04 -22.47 -7.44
CA LEU A 134 -4.96 -23.24 -6.20
C LEU A 134 -6.20 -24.12 -6.07
N SER A 135 -5.99 -25.38 -5.68
CA SER A 135 -7.11 -26.26 -5.34
C SER A 135 -7.81 -25.78 -4.06
N ALA A 136 -9.06 -26.19 -3.89
CA ALA A 136 -9.81 -25.98 -2.65
C ALA A 136 -9.06 -26.52 -1.42
N ASP A 137 -8.40 -27.68 -1.53
CA ASP A 137 -7.57 -28.26 -0.47
C ASP A 137 -6.42 -27.34 -0.07
N GLU A 138 -5.75 -26.73 -1.05
CA GLU A 138 -4.63 -25.84 -0.79
C GLU A 138 -5.08 -24.51 -0.15
N ILE A 139 -6.24 -23.98 -0.54
CA ILE A 139 -6.86 -22.81 0.11
C ILE A 139 -7.16 -23.15 1.58
N ARG A 140 -7.81 -24.29 1.84
CA ARG A 140 -8.14 -24.74 3.20
C ARG A 140 -6.89 -24.93 4.05
N ARG A 141 -5.87 -25.63 3.51
CA ARG A 141 -4.60 -25.89 4.18
C ARG A 141 -3.89 -24.59 4.56
N ARG A 142 -3.78 -23.63 3.63
CA ARG A 142 -3.15 -22.32 3.90
C ARG A 142 -3.91 -21.49 4.93
N THR A 143 -5.24 -21.58 4.92
CA THR A 143 -6.11 -20.90 5.88
C THR A 143 -5.91 -21.47 7.29
N ALA A 144 -5.96 -22.80 7.43
CA ALA A 144 -5.70 -23.48 8.71
C ALA A 144 -4.30 -23.16 9.24
N GLU A 145 -3.28 -23.25 8.38
CA GLU A 145 -1.90 -22.89 8.74
C GLU A 145 -1.76 -21.41 9.14
N ALA A 146 -2.55 -20.50 8.56
CA ALA A 146 -2.57 -19.09 8.97
C ALA A 146 -3.11 -18.95 10.40
N TRP A 147 -4.25 -19.57 10.67
CA TRP A 147 -4.91 -19.56 11.97
C TRP A 147 -4.04 -20.16 13.07
N GLU A 148 -3.42 -21.30 12.82
CA GLU A 148 -2.47 -21.96 13.73
C GLU A 148 -1.26 -21.06 14.07
N ARG A 149 -0.90 -20.14 13.17
CA ARG A 149 0.16 -19.14 13.36
C ARG A 149 -0.35 -17.82 13.98
N GLY A 150 -1.60 -17.78 14.42
CA GLY A 150 -2.22 -16.62 15.09
C GLY A 150 -2.81 -15.58 14.15
N ALA A 151 -3.04 -15.91 12.87
CA ALA A 151 -3.71 -14.99 11.96
C ALA A 151 -5.18 -14.82 12.33
N THR A 152 -5.64 -13.57 12.33
CA THR A 152 -7.07 -13.22 12.53
C THR A 152 -7.78 -12.96 11.20
N GLU A 153 -7.01 -12.85 10.10
CA GLU A 153 -7.48 -12.52 8.77
C GLU A 153 -6.72 -13.33 7.70
N VAL A 154 -7.41 -13.66 6.61
CA VAL A 154 -6.77 -13.98 5.32
C VAL A 154 -7.13 -12.94 4.27
N CYS A 155 -6.13 -12.53 3.50
CA CYS A 155 -6.32 -11.65 2.35
C CYS A 155 -6.41 -12.50 1.06
N MET A 156 -7.58 -12.55 0.43
CA MET A 156 -7.85 -13.35 -0.77
C MET A 156 -7.77 -12.46 -2.01
N GLN A 157 -6.71 -12.62 -2.81
CA GLN A 157 -6.48 -11.79 -4.01
C GLN A 157 -5.89 -12.62 -5.14
N GLY A 158 -6.39 -12.49 -6.36
CA GLY A 158 -5.90 -13.26 -7.49
C GLY A 158 -5.64 -12.42 -8.73
N GLY A 159 -5.12 -13.08 -9.76
CA GLY A 159 -5.28 -12.58 -11.12
C GLY A 159 -6.74 -12.71 -11.58
N ILE A 160 -7.12 -11.92 -12.59
CA ILE A 160 -8.43 -12.04 -13.22
C ILE A 160 -8.39 -13.23 -14.20
N ASN A 161 -8.77 -14.40 -13.69
CA ASN A 161 -8.79 -15.65 -14.45
C ASN A 161 -10.04 -15.68 -15.37
N PRO A 162 -9.88 -15.84 -16.70
CA PRO A 162 -11.02 -15.85 -17.64
C PRO A 162 -12.01 -17.00 -17.40
N ASP A 163 -11.60 -18.07 -16.72
CA ASP A 163 -12.45 -19.23 -16.44
C ASP A 163 -13.29 -19.05 -15.15
N TYR A 164 -13.04 -17.99 -14.38
CA TYR A 164 -13.75 -17.76 -13.12
C TYR A 164 -15.14 -17.17 -13.35
N THR A 165 -16.06 -17.55 -12.48
CA THR A 165 -17.42 -17.01 -12.40
C THR A 165 -17.68 -16.50 -10.99
N GLY A 166 -18.81 -15.83 -10.77
CA GLY A 166 -19.21 -15.45 -9.41
C GLY A 166 -19.31 -16.63 -8.43
N GLN A 167 -19.72 -17.81 -8.92
CA GLN A 167 -19.73 -19.00 -8.09
C GLN A 167 -18.32 -19.40 -7.64
N THR A 168 -17.31 -19.22 -8.48
CA THR A 168 -15.92 -19.52 -8.12
C THR A 168 -15.44 -18.69 -6.93
N TYR A 169 -15.74 -17.38 -6.91
CA TYR A 169 -15.38 -16.49 -5.80
C TYR A 169 -16.15 -16.82 -4.52
N ILE A 170 -17.45 -17.13 -4.62
CA ILE A 170 -18.25 -17.63 -3.49
C ILE A 170 -17.65 -18.92 -2.92
N ASP A 171 -17.28 -19.85 -3.80
CA ASP A 171 -16.69 -21.14 -3.39
C ASP A 171 -15.34 -20.94 -2.69
N ILE A 172 -14.50 -20.01 -3.16
CA ILE A 172 -13.25 -19.62 -2.48
C ILE A 172 -13.53 -19.16 -1.05
N CYS A 173 -14.50 -18.25 -0.86
CA CYS A 173 -14.90 -17.79 0.47
C CYS A 173 -15.43 -18.94 1.35
N HIS A 174 -16.24 -19.84 0.77
CA HIS A 174 -16.71 -21.03 1.48
C HIS A 174 -15.58 -21.96 1.89
N GLN A 175 -14.53 -22.13 1.07
CA GLN A 175 -13.37 -22.93 1.45
C GLN A 175 -12.64 -22.35 2.65
N VAL A 176 -12.46 -21.04 2.70
CA VAL A 176 -11.86 -20.35 3.85
C VAL A 176 -12.69 -20.59 5.11
N LYS A 177 -14.02 -20.36 5.05
CA LYS A 177 -14.90 -20.56 6.20
C LYS A 177 -15.03 -22.02 6.63
N ALA A 178 -14.97 -22.97 5.70
CA ALA A 178 -14.99 -24.39 6.01
C ALA A 178 -13.72 -24.84 6.75
N ALA A 179 -12.57 -24.22 6.45
CA ALA A 179 -11.33 -24.50 7.16
C ALA A 179 -11.30 -23.85 8.55
N VAL A 180 -11.67 -22.57 8.64
CA VAL A 180 -11.67 -21.80 9.88
C VAL A 180 -12.86 -20.84 9.87
N GLY A 181 -13.93 -21.19 10.60
CA GLY A 181 -15.17 -20.40 10.61
C GLY A 181 -14.99 -18.96 11.10
N ASP A 182 -14.13 -18.78 12.10
CA ASP A 182 -13.96 -17.51 12.82
C ASP A 182 -12.96 -16.54 12.16
N ILE A 183 -12.18 -16.98 11.16
CA ILE A 183 -11.19 -16.10 10.52
C ILE A 183 -11.87 -15.02 9.67
N HIS A 184 -11.41 -13.77 9.72
CA HIS A 184 -11.92 -12.71 8.86
C HIS A 184 -11.47 -12.95 7.40
N ILE A 185 -12.39 -12.67 6.46
CA ILE A 185 -12.12 -12.76 5.02
C ILE A 185 -12.00 -11.34 4.49
N HIS A 186 -10.78 -10.92 4.20
CA HIS A 186 -10.49 -9.70 3.47
C HIS A 186 -10.26 -10.08 2.01
N ALA A 187 -11.32 -10.07 1.20
CA ALA A 187 -11.26 -10.58 -0.16
C ALA A 187 -11.66 -9.54 -1.19
N PHE A 188 -11.02 -9.68 -2.36
CA PHE A 188 -11.40 -9.09 -3.63
C PHE A 188 -11.22 -7.58 -3.74
N SER A 189 -10.40 -7.19 -4.70
CA SER A 189 -10.28 -5.81 -5.16
C SER A 189 -11.54 -5.36 -5.91
N PRO A 190 -11.74 -4.04 -6.10
CA PRO A 190 -12.83 -3.53 -6.93
C PRO A 190 -12.88 -4.14 -8.33
N LEU A 191 -11.73 -4.52 -8.90
CA LEU A 191 -11.68 -5.17 -10.21
C LEU A 191 -12.18 -6.62 -10.17
N GLU A 192 -11.85 -7.38 -9.13
CA GLU A 192 -12.38 -8.74 -8.92
C GLU A 192 -13.90 -8.70 -8.71
N ILE A 193 -14.41 -7.75 -7.92
CA ILE A 193 -15.86 -7.53 -7.74
C ILE A 193 -16.54 -7.21 -9.08
N TRP A 194 -15.95 -6.31 -9.88
CA TRP A 194 -16.47 -6.00 -11.22
C TRP A 194 -16.48 -7.22 -12.17
N GLN A 195 -15.61 -8.20 -11.92
CA GLN A 195 -15.52 -9.46 -12.67
C GLN A 195 -16.39 -10.58 -12.09
N GLY A 196 -17.17 -10.29 -11.04
CA GLY A 196 -18.22 -11.17 -10.53
C GLY A 196 -17.98 -11.72 -9.13
N ALA A 197 -16.96 -11.27 -8.40
CA ALA A 197 -16.71 -11.68 -7.01
C ALA A 197 -17.76 -11.16 -6.01
#